data_AF-A0A535LVJ4-F1
#
_entry.id   AF-A0A535LVJ4-F1
#
_cell.length_a   1.000
_cell.length_b   1.000
_cell.length_c   1.000
_cell.angle_alpha   90.00
_cell.angle_beta   90.00
_cell.angle_gamma   90.00
#
_symmetry.space_group_name_H-M   'P 1'
#
loop_
_entity.id
_entity.type
_entity.pdbx_description
1 polymer ?
#
loop_
_entity_poly.entity_id
_entity_poly.type
_entity_poly.pdbx_seq_one_letter_code
_entity_poly.pdbx_strand_id
1 'polypeptide(L)'
;MRCATALLAAGLLAAACSNGAQPVAGTIPVAAAPIVGPALDRGDQPSFAYRTGQPPVLSLQELFHPTYNLPIDPSKVRTMIVTGDIIPARGVAYFAAVKHDYLWPFRPTADFTKNADITYVNLEAPLVSGCPVSAASSFTFCGDPRFVNGLTLMGAKVVNLANNHLTNYGPAGVAATDKLL
;
A
#
# COMPACT_ATOMS: atom_id res chain seq x y z
N MET A 1 39.14 -52.05 -33.25
CA MET A 1 38.57 -51.54 -31.98
C MET A 1 38.87 -50.06 -31.89
N ARG A 2 37.81 -49.25 -31.82
CA ARG A 2 37.67 -47.89 -31.22
C ARG A 2 38.81 -46.88 -31.50
N CYS A 3 38.57 -45.96 -32.42
CA CYS A 3 38.15 -44.56 -32.18
C CYS A 3 39.32 -43.66 -31.76
N ALA A 4 39.99 -42.97 -32.68
CA ALA A 4 39.59 -41.71 -33.34
C ALA A 4 39.63 -40.50 -32.40
N THR A 5 40.60 -39.60 -32.63
CA THR A 5 40.40 -38.16 -32.41
C THR A 5 41.17 -37.38 -33.47
N ALA A 6 40.39 -36.86 -34.40
CA ALA A 6 40.81 -35.95 -35.45
C ALA A 6 41.12 -34.58 -34.86
N LEU A 7 42.16 -33.94 -35.39
CA LEU A 7 42.38 -32.51 -35.30
C LEU A 7 41.24 -31.78 -36.00
N LEU A 8 40.59 -30.84 -35.33
CA LEU A 8 39.88 -29.74 -35.98
C LEU A 8 40.12 -28.46 -35.20
N ALA A 9 40.84 -27.56 -35.85
CA ALA A 9 41.05 -26.18 -35.46
C ALA A 9 39.70 -25.46 -35.36
N ALA A 10 39.48 -24.80 -34.22
CA ALA A 10 38.41 -23.82 -34.06
C ALA A 10 39.07 -22.44 -33.89
N GLY A 11 38.67 -21.52 -34.76
CA GLY A 11 39.35 -20.26 -35.02
C GLY A 11 39.23 -19.22 -33.92
N LEU A 12 40.25 -18.37 -33.87
CA LEU A 12 40.20 -17.06 -33.24
C LEU A 12 39.11 -16.21 -33.89
N LEU A 13 38.13 -15.79 -33.10
CA LEU A 13 37.31 -14.61 -33.35
C LEU A 13 37.09 -13.93 -31.99
N ALA A 14 38.08 -13.12 -31.60
CA ALA A 14 37.93 -12.15 -30.54
C ALA A 14 36.99 -11.04 -31.04
N ALA A 15 35.69 -11.20 -30.79
CA ALA A 15 34.72 -10.12 -30.99
C ALA A 15 34.87 -9.11 -29.86
N ALA A 16 35.80 -8.16 -30.06
CA ALA A 16 35.85 -6.91 -29.31
C ALA A 16 34.63 -6.07 -29.66
N CYS A 17 33.51 -6.29 -28.95
CA CYS A 17 32.43 -5.32 -28.91
C CYS A 17 32.73 -4.32 -27.80
N SER A 18 33.54 -3.33 -28.15
CA SER A 18 33.63 -2.06 -27.46
C SER A 18 32.26 -1.38 -27.49
N ASN A 19 31.42 -1.65 -26.48
CA ASN A 19 30.31 -0.76 -26.17
C ASN A 19 30.92 0.46 -25.50
N GLY A 20 31.47 1.37 -26.33
CA GLY A 20 31.72 2.74 -25.93
C GLY A 20 30.43 3.26 -25.31
N ALA A 21 30.53 3.78 -24.09
CA ALA A 21 29.44 4.49 -23.46
C ALA A 21 28.88 5.48 -24.49
N GLN A 22 27.63 5.29 -24.89
CA GLN A 22 26.93 6.26 -25.70
C GLN A 22 27.04 7.59 -24.93
N PRO A 23 27.48 8.69 -25.56
CA PRO A 23 27.46 9.98 -24.88
C PRO A 23 26.01 10.20 -24.48
N VAL A 24 25.79 10.32 -23.17
CA VAL A 24 24.48 10.66 -22.61
C VAL A 24 24.09 11.94 -23.35
N ALA A 25 23.09 11.81 -24.24
CA ALA A 25 22.51 12.95 -24.93
C ALA A 25 22.25 14.01 -23.86
N GLY A 26 22.79 15.20 -24.10
CA GLY A 26 22.91 16.25 -23.09
C GLY A 26 21.66 16.35 -22.25
N THR A 27 21.87 16.46 -20.93
CA THR A 27 20.80 16.76 -19.98
C THR A 27 20.13 18.04 -20.48
N ILE A 28 18.99 17.91 -21.15
CA ILE A 28 18.04 19.01 -21.21
C ILE A 28 17.67 19.20 -19.74
N PRO A 29 17.92 20.36 -19.13
CA PRO A 29 17.29 20.65 -17.87
C PRO A 29 15.80 20.58 -18.20
N VAL A 30 15.13 19.53 -17.75
CA VAL A 30 13.69 19.59 -17.59
C VAL A 30 13.54 20.68 -16.54
N ALA A 31 13.37 21.91 -17.01
CA ALA A 31 12.71 22.93 -16.24
C ALA A 31 11.31 22.36 -16.03
N ALA A 32 11.19 21.48 -15.05
CA ALA A 32 9.96 21.24 -14.35
C ALA A 32 9.69 22.57 -13.65
N ALA A 33 9.25 23.57 -14.42
CA ALA A 33 8.36 24.54 -13.86
C ALA A 33 7.28 23.68 -13.19
N PRO A 34 7.15 23.74 -11.86
CA PRO A 34 6.13 22.95 -11.19
C PRO A 34 4.83 23.23 -11.92
N ILE A 35 4.05 22.20 -12.21
CA ILE A 35 2.66 22.43 -12.59
C ILE A 35 2.04 23.07 -11.35
N VAL A 36 2.03 24.40 -11.34
CA VAL A 36 1.31 25.18 -10.35
C VAL A 36 -0.14 24.95 -10.70
N GLY A 37 -0.74 23.95 -10.05
CA GLY A 37 -2.19 23.90 -9.94
C GLY A 37 -2.69 25.28 -9.49
N PRO A 38 -3.94 25.66 -9.78
CA PRO A 38 -4.48 26.93 -9.30
C PRO A 38 -4.09 27.12 -7.83
N ALA A 39 -3.65 28.33 -7.49
CA ALA A 39 -3.26 28.65 -6.12
C ALA A 39 -4.33 28.10 -5.18
N LEU A 40 -3.93 27.27 -4.21
CA LEU A 40 -4.82 26.72 -3.19
C LEU A 40 -5.79 27.82 -2.77
N ASP A 41 -7.09 27.61 -2.97
CA ASP A 41 -8.07 28.54 -2.46
C ASP A 41 -7.97 28.54 -0.95
N ARG A 42 -7.34 29.59 -0.39
CA ARG A 42 -7.14 29.73 1.05
C ARG A 42 -8.39 30.29 1.73
N GLY A 43 -9.44 30.61 0.97
CA GLY A 43 -10.72 31.07 1.48
C GLY A 43 -11.57 29.94 2.07
N ASP A 44 -11.38 28.70 1.61
CA ASP A 44 -12.14 27.53 2.06
C ASP A 44 -11.40 26.64 3.09
N GLN A 45 -10.10 26.89 3.31
CA GLN A 45 -9.27 26.09 4.20
C GLN A 45 -9.34 26.62 5.65
N PRO A 46 -9.81 25.83 6.63
CA PRO A 46 -9.87 26.25 8.03
C PRO A 46 -8.51 26.27 8.74
N SER A 47 -7.38 26.24 8.03
CA SER A 47 -6.07 26.12 8.68
C SER A 47 -5.51 27.47 9.14
N PHE A 48 -5.82 27.81 10.39
CA PHE A 48 -5.20 28.88 11.20
C PHE A 48 -3.66 28.90 11.15
N ALA A 49 -3.03 27.76 10.84
CA ALA A 49 -1.58 27.55 10.90
C ALA A 49 -0.76 28.44 9.95
N TYR A 50 -1.35 29.01 8.88
CA TYR A 50 -0.57 29.76 7.89
C TYR A 50 -0.30 31.23 8.25
N ARG A 51 -0.93 31.80 9.30
CA ARG A 51 -0.77 33.24 9.63
C ARG A 51 0.26 33.56 10.71
N THR A 52 0.62 32.62 11.59
CA THR A 52 1.42 32.90 12.78
C THR A 52 2.72 32.09 12.86
N GLY A 53 2.96 31.15 11.94
CA GLY A 53 4.14 30.26 11.98
C GLY A 53 4.16 29.31 13.20
N GLN A 54 3.06 29.27 13.95
CA GLN A 54 2.84 28.42 15.11
C GLN A 54 1.41 27.88 15.01
N PRO A 55 1.20 26.56 15.04
CA PRO A 55 -0.14 26.00 15.18
C PRO A 55 -0.80 26.61 16.43
N PRO A 56 -2.09 26.98 16.39
CA PRO A 56 -2.79 27.33 17.62
C PRO A 56 -2.67 26.15 18.60
N VAL A 57 -2.60 26.46 19.90
CA VAL A 57 -2.64 25.44 20.95
C VAL A 57 -4.03 24.83 20.91
N LEU A 58 -4.18 23.72 20.17
CA LEU A 58 -5.47 23.04 20.02
C LEU A 58 -5.94 22.56 21.39
N SER A 59 -7.08 23.10 21.86
CA SER A 59 -7.82 22.51 22.96
C SER A 59 -8.86 21.51 22.42
N LEU A 60 -9.26 20.53 23.25
CA LEU A 60 -10.37 19.64 22.89
C LEU A 60 -11.67 20.43 22.58
N GLN A 61 -11.84 21.59 23.21
CA GLN A 61 -12.95 22.51 22.98
C GLN A 61 -12.88 23.24 21.62
N GLU A 62 -11.71 23.34 21.00
CA GLU A 62 -11.56 23.93 19.65
C GLU A 62 -11.77 22.90 18.54
N LEU A 63 -11.56 21.61 18.83
CA LEU A 63 -11.96 20.50 17.96
C LEU A 63 -13.49 20.43 17.81
N PHE A 64 -14.24 20.91 18.80
CA PHE A 64 -15.70 20.94 18.80
C PHE A 64 -16.19 22.38 18.89
N HIS A 65 -16.51 22.99 17.75
CA HIS A 65 -16.97 24.38 17.71
C HIS A 65 -18.15 24.59 18.68
N PRO A 66 -18.13 25.62 19.55
CA PRO A 66 -19.09 25.78 20.65
C PRO A 66 -20.54 25.99 20.18
N THR A 67 -20.76 26.30 18.90
CA THR A 67 -22.09 26.44 18.29
C THR A 67 -22.44 25.30 17.34
N TYR A 68 -21.61 24.26 17.24
CA TYR A 68 -21.92 23.11 16.40
C TYR A 68 -23.00 22.25 17.06
N ASN A 69 -24.24 22.45 16.62
CA ASN A 69 -25.34 21.57 16.95
C ASN A 69 -25.22 20.32 16.08
N LEU A 70 -25.00 19.16 16.71
CA LEU A 70 -25.06 17.88 16.00
C LEU A 70 -26.42 17.75 15.31
N PRO A 71 -26.47 17.35 14.02
CA PRO A 71 -27.73 17.03 13.38
C PRO A 71 -28.46 15.95 14.19
N ILE A 72 -29.65 16.28 14.71
CA ILE A 72 -30.47 15.33 15.47
C ILE A 72 -31.09 14.27 14.54
N ASP A 73 -31.27 14.63 13.27
CA ASP A 73 -31.74 13.74 12.21
C ASP A 73 -30.66 12.70 11.87
N PRO A 74 -30.87 11.41 12.20
CA PRO A 74 -29.89 10.36 11.93
C PRO A 74 -29.56 10.21 10.44
N SER A 75 -30.47 10.61 9.54
CA SER A 75 -30.23 10.56 8.09
C SER A 75 -29.12 11.52 7.63
N LYS A 76 -28.76 12.49 8.47
CA LYS A 76 -27.69 13.47 8.23
C LYS A 76 -26.38 13.13 8.95
N VAL A 77 -26.33 12.02 9.69
CA VAL A 77 -25.12 11.53 10.35
C VAL A 77 -24.53 10.41 9.49
N ARG A 78 -23.20 10.41 9.35
CA ARG A 78 -22.46 9.28 8.78
C ARG A 78 -21.39 8.84 9.76
N THR A 79 -21.20 7.54 9.85
CA THR A 79 -20.26 6.88 10.75
C THR A 79 -19.09 6.34 9.94
N MET A 80 -17.88 6.56 10.46
CA MET A 80 -16.66 6.03 9.86
C MET A 80 -15.87 5.25 10.91
N ILE A 81 -15.42 4.06 10.54
CA ILE A 81 -14.42 3.31 11.29
C ILE A 81 -13.14 3.31 10.47
N VAL A 82 -12.06 3.80 11.06
CA VAL A 82 -10.72 3.80 10.47
C VAL A 82 -9.88 2.78 11.22
N THR A 83 -9.33 1.80 10.53
CA THR A 83 -8.44 0.82 11.16
C THR A 83 -7.01 1.36 11.27
N GLY A 84 -6.24 0.78 12.18
CA GLY A 84 -4.78 0.80 12.05
C GLY A 84 -4.32 -0.13 10.92
N ASP A 85 -3.04 -0.48 10.95
CA ASP A 85 -2.44 -1.35 9.94
C ASP A 85 -3.01 -2.76 9.99
N ILE A 86 -3.56 -3.20 8.86
CA ILE A 86 -3.90 -4.60 8.63
C ILE A 86 -2.72 -5.25 7.93
N ILE A 87 -2.05 -6.15 8.67
CA ILE A 87 -0.87 -6.88 8.19
C ILE A 87 -1.25 -8.36 8.02
N PRO A 88 -1.75 -8.79 6.85
CA PRO A 88 -2.08 -10.18 6.55
C PRO A 88 -0.83 -11.05 6.29
N ALA A 89 0.24 -10.87 7.09
CA ALA A 89 1.54 -11.50 6.92
C ALA A 89 2.06 -12.08 8.25
N ARG A 90 3.26 -12.69 8.24
CA ARG A 90 3.92 -13.27 9.43
C ARG A 90 2.99 -14.26 10.15
N GLY A 91 2.89 -14.16 11.49
CA GLY A 91 2.03 -15.00 12.32
C GLY A 91 0.57 -15.03 11.87
N VAL A 92 0.01 -13.91 11.38
CA VAL A 92 -1.39 -13.88 10.89
C VAL A 92 -1.55 -14.80 9.68
N ALA A 93 -0.66 -14.69 8.69
CA ALA A 93 -0.65 -15.56 7.52
C ALA A 93 -0.37 -17.02 7.88
N TYR A 94 0.56 -17.27 8.79
CA TYR A 94 0.88 -18.60 9.27
C TYR A 94 -0.34 -19.29 9.91
N PHE A 95 -0.99 -18.63 10.87
CA PHE A 95 -2.13 -19.23 11.56
C PHE A 95 -3.35 -19.35 10.64
N ALA A 96 -3.59 -18.41 9.73
CA ALA A 96 -4.63 -18.53 8.71
C ALA A 96 -4.40 -19.75 7.80
N ALA A 97 -3.15 -19.95 7.36
CA ALA A 97 -2.78 -21.09 6.51
C ALA A 97 -2.93 -22.43 7.24
N VAL A 98 -2.40 -22.55 8.47
CA VAL A 98 -2.50 -23.78 9.29
C VAL A 98 -3.94 -24.11 9.67
N LYS A 99 -4.78 -23.10 9.92
CA LYS A 99 -6.20 -23.28 10.20
C LYS A 99 -7.04 -23.54 8.95
N HIS A 100 -6.48 -23.35 7.76
CA HIS A 100 -7.23 -23.26 6.51
C HIS A 100 -8.39 -22.25 6.56
N ASP A 101 -8.22 -21.17 7.33
CA ASP A 101 -9.25 -20.14 7.54
C ASP A 101 -8.63 -18.74 7.50
N TYR A 102 -8.78 -18.08 6.34
CA TYR A 102 -8.30 -16.72 6.11
C TYR A 102 -9.25 -15.66 6.67
N LEU A 103 -10.44 -16.05 7.12
CA LEU A 103 -11.39 -15.17 7.80
C LEU A 103 -11.14 -15.13 9.31
N TRP A 104 -10.45 -16.14 9.87
CA TRP A 104 -10.13 -16.27 11.28
C TRP A 104 -9.69 -14.95 11.96
N PRO A 105 -8.74 -14.15 11.43
CA PRO A 105 -8.29 -12.96 12.13
C PRO A 105 -9.30 -11.80 12.09
N PHE A 106 -10.30 -11.85 11.20
CA PHE A 106 -11.31 -10.80 11.02
C PHE A 106 -12.58 -11.05 11.82
N ARG A 107 -12.98 -12.33 11.99
CA ARG A 107 -14.25 -12.70 12.66
C ARG A 107 -14.48 -12.02 14.02
N PRO A 108 -13.48 -11.86 14.91
CA PRO A 108 -13.73 -11.26 16.23
C PRO A 108 -14.18 -9.79 16.19
N THR A 109 -13.88 -9.06 15.11
CA THR A 109 -14.18 -7.61 14.99
C THR A 109 -15.07 -7.28 13.79
N ALA A 110 -15.32 -8.22 12.88
CA ALA A 110 -16.10 -8.01 11.67
C ALA A 110 -17.52 -7.49 11.98
N ASP A 111 -18.19 -8.04 12.99
CA ASP A 111 -19.55 -7.63 13.34
C ASP A 111 -19.63 -6.18 13.83
N PHE A 112 -18.57 -5.67 14.47
CA PHE A 112 -18.49 -4.27 14.88
C PHE A 112 -18.13 -3.36 13.70
N THR A 113 -17.07 -3.72 12.97
CA THR A 113 -16.51 -2.91 11.88
C THR A 113 -17.45 -2.77 10.69
N LYS A 114 -18.25 -3.80 10.38
CA LYS A 114 -19.19 -3.75 9.23
C LYS A 114 -20.40 -2.83 9.43
N ASN A 115 -20.63 -2.34 10.64
CA ASN A 115 -21.81 -1.53 10.98
C ASN A 115 -21.62 -0.03 10.71
N ALA A 116 -20.42 0.42 10.34
CA ALA A 116 -20.18 1.80 9.93
C ALA A 116 -20.64 2.04 8.49
N ASP A 117 -21.03 3.28 8.17
CA ASP A 117 -21.31 3.68 6.79
C ASP A 117 -20.07 3.54 5.91
N ILE A 118 -18.90 3.86 6.47
CA ILE A 118 -17.59 3.71 5.82
C ILE A 118 -16.62 3.00 6.77
N THR A 119 -16.12 1.85 6.35
CA THR A 119 -14.99 1.18 6.99
C THR A 119 -13.75 1.37 6.12
N TYR A 120 -12.81 2.13 6.63
CA TYR A 120 -11.54 2.46 5.97
C TYR A 120 -10.44 1.59 6.55
N VAL A 121 -9.73 0.88 5.68
CA VAL A 121 -8.64 -0.02 6.04
C VAL A 121 -7.31 0.57 5.61
N ASN A 122 -6.30 0.53 6.49
CA ASN A 122 -4.91 0.73 6.10
C ASN A 122 -4.24 -0.63 5.83
N LEU A 123 -4.08 -1.01 4.55
CA LEU A 123 -3.47 -2.28 4.19
C LEU A 123 -1.95 -2.11 4.04
N GLU A 124 -1.19 -2.74 4.93
CA GLU A 124 0.26 -2.56 4.99
C GLU A 124 1.04 -3.59 4.15
N ALA A 125 0.44 -4.73 3.82
CA ALA A 125 1.10 -5.79 3.05
C ALA A 125 0.49 -5.96 1.65
N PRO A 126 1.30 -6.24 0.61
CA PRO A 126 0.76 -6.65 -0.68
C PRO A 126 0.08 -8.03 -0.59
N LEU A 127 -0.95 -8.22 -1.40
CA LEU A 127 -1.66 -9.48 -1.57
C LEU A 127 -1.15 -10.20 -2.83
N VAL A 128 -0.32 -11.22 -2.65
CA VAL A 128 0.36 -11.95 -3.73
C VAL A 128 0.30 -13.46 -3.50
N SER A 129 0.17 -14.22 -4.59
CA SER A 129 0.16 -15.69 -4.52
C SER A 129 1.53 -16.25 -4.17
N GLY A 130 1.57 -17.42 -3.52
CA GLY A 130 2.81 -18.14 -3.24
C GLY A 130 3.62 -17.57 -2.09
N CYS A 131 2.97 -16.87 -1.15
CA CYS A 131 3.63 -16.38 0.06
C CYS A 131 4.26 -17.52 0.86
N PRO A 132 5.51 -17.35 1.36
CA PRO A 132 6.08 -18.28 2.31
C PRO A 132 5.23 -18.36 3.58
N VAL A 133 4.88 -19.59 3.98
CA VAL A 133 4.16 -19.82 5.24
C VAL A 133 5.19 -19.92 6.36
N SER A 134 5.35 -18.84 7.11
CA SER A 134 6.30 -18.77 8.23
C SER A 134 5.75 -17.91 9.37
N ALA A 135 5.88 -18.42 10.61
CA ALA A 135 5.58 -17.66 11.82
C ALA A 135 6.71 -16.68 12.21
N ALA A 136 7.87 -16.75 11.54
CA ALA A 136 9.03 -15.93 11.86
C ALA A 136 8.73 -14.44 11.64
N SER A 137 9.39 -13.59 12.44
CA SER A 137 9.42 -12.16 12.18
C SER A 137 10.18 -11.89 10.88
N SER A 138 9.60 -11.05 10.03
CA SER A 138 10.18 -10.56 8.79
C SER A 138 9.69 -9.13 8.58
N PHE A 139 10.50 -8.28 7.95
CA PHE A 139 10.09 -6.95 7.47
C PHE A 139 9.73 -6.94 5.98
N THR A 140 9.74 -8.11 5.34
CA THR A 140 9.17 -8.31 4.01
C THR A 140 7.81 -8.97 4.18
N PHE A 141 6.74 -8.20 4.02
CA PHE A 141 5.37 -8.67 4.21
C PHE A 141 4.80 -9.24 2.92
N CYS A 142 4.14 -10.39 3.05
CA CYS A 142 3.48 -11.11 1.99
C CYS A 142 2.13 -11.60 2.51
N GLY A 143 1.04 -11.07 1.97
CA GLY A 143 -0.31 -11.53 2.25
C GLY A 143 -0.85 -12.42 1.14
N ASP A 144 -1.57 -13.47 1.50
CA ASP A 144 -2.25 -14.31 0.53
C ASP A 144 -3.51 -13.60 -0.03
N PRO A 145 -3.82 -13.69 -1.34
CA PRO A 145 -5.01 -13.09 -1.94
C PRO A 145 -6.33 -13.48 -1.26
N ARG A 146 -6.40 -14.63 -0.58
CA ARG A 146 -7.60 -15.06 0.15
C ARG A 146 -7.99 -14.12 1.29
N PHE A 147 -7.07 -13.27 1.77
CA PHE A 147 -7.38 -12.27 2.79
C PHE A 147 -8.31 -11.15 2.32
N VAL A 148 -8.52 -10.98 1.00
CA VAL A 148 -9.57 -10.08 0.46
C VAL A 148 -10.93 -10.43 1.06
N ASN A 149 -11.24 -11.72 1.22
CA ASN A 149 -12.50 -12.14 1.80
C ASN A 149 -12.66 -11.67 3.26
N GLY A 150 -11.56 -11.51 4.00
CA GLY A 150 -11.55 -10.95 5.34
C GLY A 150 -11.86 -9.44 5.34
N LEU A 151 -11.25 -8.70 4.41
CA LEU A 151 -11.55 -7.28 4.17
C LEU A 151 -13.02 -7.08 3.79
N THR A 152 -13.57 -7.95 2.94
CA THR A 152 -14.99 -7.94 2.59
C THR A 152 -15.87 -8.27 3.82
N LEU A 153 -15.50 -9.29 4.60
CA LEU A 153 -16.26 -9.71 5.79
C LEU A 153 -16.39 -8.59 6.83
N MET A 154 -15.32 -7.82 7.04
CA MET A 154 -15.32 -6.68 7.98
C MET A 154 -16.01 -5.42 7.42
N GLY A 155 -16.57 -5.51 6.21
CA GLY A 155 -17.32 -4.42 5.59
C GLY A 155 -16.44 -3.29 5.03
N ALA A 156 -15.16 -3.55 4.73
CA ALA A 156 -14.27 -2.54 4.17
C ALA A 156 -14.89 -1.89 2.91
N LYS A 157 -14.98 -0.56 2.93
CA LYS A 157 -15.45 0.27 1.81
C LYS A 157 -14.31 0.97 1.10
N VAL A 158 -13.23 1.24 1.83
CA VAL A 158 -11.99 1.81 1.31
C VAL A 158 -10.83 1.01 1.84
N VAL A 159 -9.93 0.61 0.95
CA VAL A 159 -8.66 -0.03 1.31
C VAL A 159 -7.53 0.86 0.83
N ASN A 160 -6.86 1.49 1.78
CA ASN A 160 -5.69 2.32 1.52
C ASN A 160 -4.46 1.45 1.29
N LEU A 161 -3.81 1.73 0.17
CA LEU A 161 -2.58 1.09 -0.28
C LEU A 161 -1.34 1.94 0.04
N ALA A 162 -1.51 3.20 0.42
CA ALA A 162 -0.39 4.08 0.76
C ALA A 162 0.19 3.74 2.13
N ASN A 163 1.03 2.70 2.18
CA ASN A 163 1.73 2.23 3.36
C ASN A 163 3.16 1.75 2.99
N ASN A 164 4.10 1.78 3.93
CA ASN A 164 5.53 1.59 3.66
C ASN A 164 5.93 0.17 3.26
N HIS A 165 5.08 -0.84 3.51
CA HIS A 165 5.36 -2.22 3.15
C HIS A 165 4.63 -2.73 1.89
N LEU A 166 3.74 -1.95 1.28
CA LEU A 166 3.01 -2.40 0.09
C LEU A 166 3.96 -2.79 -1.07
N THR A 167 5.09 -2.10 -1.21
CA THR A 167 6.06 -2.33 -2.30
C THR A 167 7.07 -3.44 -2.01
N ASN A 168 6.89 -4.24 -0.96
CA ASN A 168 7.80 -5.33 -0.61
C ASN A 168 7.97 -6.38 -1.75
N TYR A 169 6.98 -6.47 -2.64
CA TYR A 169 7.01 -7.32 -3.85
C TYR A 169 7.05 -6.47 -5.15
N GLY A 170 7.56 -5.25 -5.04
CA GLY A 170 7.71 -4.31 -6.15
C GLY A 170 6.39 -3.90 -6.82
N PRO A 171 6.45 -3.30 -8.01
CA PRO A 171 5.28 -2.86 -8.76
C PRO A 171 4.32 -4.02 -9.10
N ALA A 172 4.83 -5.23 -9.28
CA ALA A 172 4.02 -6.41 -9.53
C ALA A 172 3.15 -6.78 -8.32
N GLY A 173 3.69 -6.69 -7.10
CA GLY A 173 2.92 -6.90 -5.87
C GLY A 173 1.83 -5.84 -5.66
N VAL A 174 2.14 -4.58 -5.95
CA VAL A 174 1.17 -3.49 -5.93
C VAL A 174 0.03 -3.76 -6.93
N ALA A 175 0.36 -4.04 -8.19
CA ALA A 175 -0.63 -4.28 -9.25
C ALA A 175 -1.48 -5.53 -9.00
N ALA A 176 -0.87 -6.58 -8.45
CA ALA A 176 -1.61 -7.78 -8.04
C ALA A 176 -2.62 -7.47 -6.92
N THR A 177 -2.23 -6.63 -5.96
CA THR A 177 -3.09 -6.20 -4.86
C THR A 177 -4.23 -5.32 -5.37
N ASP A 178 -3.93 -4.32 -6.19
CA ASP A 178 -4.91 -3.40 -6.77
C ASP A 178 -5.99 -4.14 -7.57
N LYS A 179 -5.60 -5.13 -8.37
CA LYS A 179 -6.54 -5.96 -9.14
C LYS A 179 -7.51 -6.78 -8.27
N LEU A 180 -7.19 -7.02 -7.01
CA LEU A 180 -7.99 -7.83 -6.09
C LEU A 180 -9.03 -7.03 -5.31
N LEU A 181 -8.89 -5.70 -5.26
CA LEU A 181 -9.69 -4.80 -4.42
C LEU A 181 -10.74 -4.05 -5.26
#